data_AF-A0A519UH68-F1
#
_entry.id   AF-A0A519UH68-F1
#
_cell.length_a   1.000
_cell.length_b   1.000
_cell.length_c   1.000
_cell.angle_alpha   90.00
_cell.angle_beta   90.00
_cell.angle_gamma   90.00
#
_symmetry.space_group_name_H-M   'P 1'
#
loop_
_entity.id
_entity.type
_entity.pdbx_description
1 polymer ?
#
loop_
_entity_poly.entity_id
_entity_poly.type
_entity_poly.pdbx_seq_one_letter_code
_entity_poly.pdbx_strand_id
1 'polypeptide(L)'
;MADHSPAEQPASTGAGPWLERRYYIDLVRPRCSPTQLMAQVQADVPHFSPGLLADFTKQAGADQYALRVGDEFSIKILGPWNGSVRVTQVGRSSFEFITLEGHPEAGRIRFEAHYLDERPDTLRFEICSRARSRDGVVAFAYDTIGGGRLMQEATWVEFCRRVAAVAGGQALADVVVETVRHTPGGATTQQRDQW
;
A
#
# COMPACT_ATOMS: atom_id res chain seq x y z
N MET A 1 -14.71 4.35 -29.52
CA MET A 1 -14.32 3.05 -28.93
C MET A 1 -14.68 3.12 -27.46
N ALA A 2 -15.51 2.20 -26.95
CA ALA A 2 -15.87 2.20 -25.54
C ALA A 2 -14.62 1.87 -24.72
N ASP A 3 -14.08 2.87 -24.03
CA ASP A 3 -12.98 2.75 -23.09
C ASP A 3 -13.43 1.85 -21.93
N HIS A 4 -13.12 0.56 -22.03
CA HIS A 4 -13.45 -0.39 -20.98
C HIS A 4 -12.37 -0.27 -19.91
N SER A 5 -12.71 0.38 -18.79
CA SER A 5 -11.90 0.31 -17.58
C SER A 5 -11.60 -1.16 -17.24
N PRO A 6 -10.34 -1.50 -16.94
CA PRO A 6 -9.95 -2.89 -16.69
C PRO A 6 -10.70 -3.48 -15.49
N ALA A 7 -10.97 -4.79 -15.52
CA ALA A 7 -11.72 -5.45 -14.45
C ALA A 7 -10.94 -5.45 -13.12
N GLU A 8 -11.65 -5.54 -11.99
CA GLU A 8 -11.01 -5.73 -10.69
C GLU A 8 -10.36 -7.12 -10.58
N GLN A 9 -9.19 -7.18 -9.95
CA GLN A 9 -8.42 -8.39 -9.70
C GLN A 9 -8.35 -8.69 -8.19
N PRO A 10 -9.45 -9.14 -7.55
CA PRO A 10 -9.46 -9.42 -6.11
C PRO A 10 -8.61 -10.64 -5.77
N ALA A 11 -8.24 -10.81 -4.50
CA ALA A 11 -7.42 -11.95 -4.07
C ALA A 11 -8.02 -13.33 -4.42
N SER A 12 -9.34 -13.44 -4.59
CA SER A 12 -9.98 -14.68 -5.04
C SER A 12 -9.59 -15.12 -6.44
N THR A 13 -9.10 -14.22 -7.31
CA THR A 13 -8.62 -14.55 -8.67
C THR A 13 -7.14 -14.90 -8.72
N GLY A 14 -6.39 -14.67 -7.64
CA GLY A 14 -4.97 -15.02 -7.54
C GLY A 14 -4.71 -16.47 -7.14
N ALA A 15 -3.44 -16.85 -7.15
CA ALA A 15 -2.93 -18.17 -6.79
C ALA A 15 -1.88 -18.12 -5.66
N GLY A 16 -1.64 -19.27 -5.04
CA GLY A 16 -0.66 -19.40 -3.96
C GLY A 16 -1.15 -18.90 -2.59
N PRO A 17 -0.24 -18.65 -1.63
CA PRO A 17 -0.58 -18.18 -0.29
C PRO A 17 -1.26 -16.82 -0.28
N TRP A 18 -2.14 -16.59 0.69
CA TRP A 18 -2.66 -15.26 1.00
C TRP A 18 -1.68 -14.55 1.92
N LEU A 19 -1.23 -13.37 1.50
CA LEU A 19 -0.25 -12.56 2.20
C LEU A 19 -0.93 -11.32 2.76
N GLU A 20 -0.79 -11.11 4.06
CA GLU A 20 -1.06 -9.83 4.71
C GLU A 20 0.28 -9.18 5.05
N ARG A 21 0.50 -7.96 4.57
CA ARG A 21 1.69 -7.16 4.89
C ARG A 21 1.27 -5.83 5.49
N ARG A 22 1.82 -5.50 6.65
CA ARG A 22 1.60 -4.22 7.33
C ARG A 22 2.90 -3.45 7.38
N TYR A 23 2.84 -2.18 7.02
CA TYR A 23 3.93 -1.21 7.11
C TYR A 23 3.42 -0.08 7.99
N TYR A 24 4.06 0.18 9.13
CA TYR A 24 3.58 1.24 10.01
C TYR A 24 4.70 1.99 10.70
N ILE A 25 4.40 3.23 11.05
CA ILE A 25 5.26 4.11 11.85
C ILE A 25 4.41 4.84 12.89
N ASP A 26 4.95 4.88 14.11
CA ASP A 26 4.30 5.49 15.28
C ASP A 26 4.98 6.80 15.65
N LEU A 27 4.19 7.85 15.77
CA LEU A 27 4.64 9.23 15.98
C LEU A 27 4.06 9.77 17.28
N VAL A 28 4.93 10.22 18.18
CA VAL A 28 4.53 11.03 19.33
C VAL A 28 4.61 12.50 18.99
N ARG A 29 3.71 13.28 19.60
CA ARG A 29 3.61 14.74 19.40
C ARG A 29 3.47 15.14 17.91
N PRO A 30 2.61 14.47 17.12
CA PRO A 30 2.41 14.86 15.73
C PRO A 30 1.85 16.29 15.65
N ARG A 31 2.16 17.01 14.58
CA ARG A 31 1.68 18.40 14.37
C ARG A 31 0.30 18.45 13.71
N CYS A 32 -0.27 17.30 13.39
CA CYS A 32 -1.58 17.15 12.78
C CYS A 32 -2.33 15.93 13.34
N SER A 33 -3.65 15.95 13.21
CA SER A 33 -4.49 14.80 13.52
C SER A 33 -4.47 13.74 12.40
N PRO A 34 -4.89 12.49 12.66
CA PRO A 34 -5.00 11.46 11.63
C PRO A 34 -5.80 11.88 10.41
N THR A 35 -6.89 12.62 10.60
CA THR A 35 -7.72 13.11 9.49
C THR A 35 -7.03 14.22 8.69
N GLN A 36 -6.28 15.10 9.36
CA GLN A 36 -5.51 16.15 8.68
C GLN A 36 -4.31 15.58 7.91
N LEU A 37 -3.67 14.55 8.46
CA LEU A 37 -2.61 13.82 7.78
C LEU A 37 -3.17 13.11 6.54
N MET A 38 -4.25 12.35 6.71
CA MET A 38 -4.83 11.60 5.59
C MET A 38 -5.37 12.52 4.50
N ALA A 39 -5.93 13.69 4.83
CA ALA A 39 -6.34 14.67 3.83
C ALA A 39 -5.16 15.13 2.94
N GLN A 40 -3.96 15.27 3.51
CA GLN A 40 -2.75 15.59 2.72
C GLN A 40 -2.34 14.42 1.83
N VAL A 41 -2.38 13.19 2.34
CA VAL A 41 -2.06 11.98 1.54
C VAL A 41 -3.06 11.79 0.40
N GLN A 42 -4.35 11.98 0.64
CA GLN A 42 -5.40 11.86 -0.37
C GLN A 42 -5.36 12.98 -1.41
N ALA A 43 -4.76 14.13 -1.10
CA ALA A 43 -4.63 15.23 -2.05
C ALA A 43 -3.55 14.96 -3.11
N ASP A 44 -2.50 14.20 -2.76
CA ASP A 44 -1.37 13.91 -3.65
C ASP A 44 -0.67 12.61 -3.24
N VAL A 45 -1.28 11.46 -3.55
CA VAL A 45 -0.67 10.14 -3.29
C VAL A 45 0.72 9.99 -3.94
N PRO A 46 0.93 10.41 -5.22
CA PRO A 46 2.23 10.33 -5.87
C PRO A 46 3.37 11.04 -5.11
N HIS A 47 3.10 12.16 -4.44
CA HIS A 47 4.11 12.87 -3.64
C HIS A 47 4.77 12.00 -2.56
N PHE A 48 3.98 11.11 -1.94
CA PHE A 48 4.45 10.21 -0.89
C PHE A 48 5.10 8.94 -1.45
N SER A 49 4.91 8.64 -2.73
CA SER A 49 5.60 7.52 -3.36
C SER A 49 7.06 7.86 -3.68
N PRO A 50 8.02 6.98 -3.38
CA PRO A 50 9.39 7.16 -3.86
C PRO A 50 9.46 6.93 -5.38
N GLY A 51 9.46 8.02 -6.16
CA GLY A 51 9.46 7.97 -7.64
C GLY A 51 10.61 7.18 -8.28
N LEU A 52 11.72 6.92 -7.57
CA LEU A 52 12.79 6.02 -8.02
C LEU A 52 12.39 4.53 -7.97
N LEU A 53 11.43 4.17 -7.11
CA LEU A 53 10.98 2.80 -6.88
C LEU A 53 9.59 2.55 -7.44
N ALA A 54 8.67 3.51 -7.28
CA ALA A 54 7.31 3.46 -7.79
C ALA A 54 6.79 4.85 -8.16
N ASP A 55 6.32 5.00 -9.39
CA ASP A 55 5.67 6.21 -9.88
C ASP A 55 4.16 5.97 -10.03
N PHE A 56 3.34 6.86 -9.46
CA PHE A 56 1.89 6.77 -9.49
C PHE A 56 1.37 7.85 -10.44
N THR A 57 0.69 7.44 -11.50
CA THR A 57 0.07 8.37 -12.46
C THR A 57 -1.43 8.13 -12.50
N LYS A 58 -2.21 9.14 -12.08
CA LYS A 58 -3.67 9.11 -12.17
C LYS A 58 -4.10 9.03 -13.64
N GLN A 59 -4.82 7.98 -14.00
CA GLN A 59 -5.30 7.72 -15.37
C GLN A 59 -6.75 8.16 -15.56
N ALA A 60 -7.57 8.01 -14.53
CA ALA A 60 -8.99 8.36 -14.56
C ALA A 60 -9.40 9.09 -13.28
N GLY A 61 -10.31 10.05 -13.42
CA GLY A 61 -10.81 10.90 -12.35
C GLY A 61 -10.78 12.38 -12.74
N ALA A 62 -11.83 13.14 -12.38
CA ALA A 62 -12.01 14.52 -12.84
C ALA A 62 -11.14 15.54 -12.07
N ASP A 63 -10.75 15.23 -10.84
CA ASP A 63 -10.04 16.14 -9.94
C ASP A 63 -8.63 15.61 -9.68
N GLN A 64 -7.59 16.32 -10.14
CA GLN A 64 -6.21 15.86 -9.98
C GLN A 64 -5.72 15.95 -8.53
N TYR A 65 -6.38 16.75 -7.69
CA TYR A 65 -5.94 17.07 -6.33
C TYR A 65 -6.86 16.47 -5.25
N ALA A 66 -7.73 15.54 -5.63
CA ALA A 66 -8.58 14.82 -4.70
C ALA A 66 -8.69 13.35 -5.09
N LEU A 67 -8.57 12.47 -4.09
CA LEU A 67 -8.84 11.05 -4.23
C LEU A 67 -10.34 10.78 -4.12
N ARG A 68 -10.93 10.13 -5.13
CA ARG A 68 -12.33 9.74 -5.18
C ARG A 68 -12.47 8.27 -5.51
N VAL A 69 -13.55 7.65 -5.00
CA VAL A 69 -13.92 6.29 -5.39
C VAL A 69 -14.11 6.24 -6.91
N GLY A 70 -13.51 5.22 -7.54
CA GLY A 70 -13.49 5.06 -8.99
C GLY A 70 -12.26 5.64 -9.68
N ASP A 71 -11.48 6.50 -9.02
CA ASP A 71 -10.22 7.00 -9.60
C ASP A 71 -9.25 5.84 -9.84
N GLU A 72 -8.54 5.88 -10.97
CA GLU A 72 -7.58 4.84 -11.36
C GLU A 72 -6.17 5.40 -11.43
N PHE A 73 -5.21 4.61 -10.98
CA PHE A 73 -3.79 4.93 -11.01
C PHE A 73 -3.04 3.83 -11.74
N SER A 74 -2.16 4.23 -12.64
CA SER A 74 -1.09 3.37 -13.15
C SER A 74 0.10 3.49 -12.21
N ILE A 75 0.63 2.36 -11.76
CA ILE A 75 1.80 2.28 -10.89
C ILE A 75 2.94 1.71 -11.74
N LYS A 76 3.98 2.50 -11.94
CA LYS A 76 5.21 2.08 -12.60
C LYS A 76 6.25 1.77 -11.55
N ILE A 77 6.47 0.49 -11.27
CA ILE A 77 7.51 0.03 -10.35
C ILE A 77 8.73 -0.34 -11.19
N LEU A 78 9.93 0.12 -10.81
CA LEU A 78 11.17 -0.10 -11.57
C LEU A 78 11.31 -1.59 -11.92
N GLY A 79 11.17 -1.98 -13.20
CA GLY A 79 11.21 -3.36 -13.75
C GLY A 79 9.87 -3.82 -14.35
N PRO A 80 9.56 -5.13 -14.46
CA PRO A 80 8.31 -5.63 -15.07
C PRO A 80 7.08 -5.56 -14.14
N TRP A 81 7.17 -4.83 -13.02
CA TRP A 81 6.18 -4.84 -11.93
C TRP A 81 5.11 -3.75 -12.05
N ASN A 82 4.87 -3.26 -13.26
CA ASN A 82 3.84 -2.26 -13.51
C ASN A 82 2.45 -2.85 -13.29
N GLY A 83 1.52 -2.04 -12.81
CA GLY A 83 0.13 -2.46 -12.66
C GLY A 83 -0.79 -1.30 -12.40
N SER A 84 -2.08 -1.51 -12.60
CA SER A 84 -3.10 -0.50 -12.36
C SER A 84 -3.90 -0.82 -11.10
N VAL A 85 -4.35 0.22 -10.42
CA VAL A 85 -5.22 0.13 -9.25
C VAL A 85 -6.39 1.09 -9.37
N ARG A 86 -7.49 0.78 -8.68
CA ARG A 86 -8.67 1.65 -8.56
C ARG A 86 -8.99 1.95 -7.11
N VAL A 87 -9.37 3.18 -6.81
CA VAL A 87 -9.88 3.56 -5.48
C VAL A 87 -11.25 2.94 -5.26
N THR A 88 -11.39 2.15 -4.19
CA THR A 88 -12.68 1.54 -3.83
C THR A 88 -13.30 2.14 -2.57
N GLN A 89 -12.49 2.75 -1.72
CA GLN A 89 -12.94 3.43 -0.50
C GLN A 89 -12.15 4.71 -0.26
N VAL A 90 -12.85 5.76 0.19
CA VAL A 90 -12.26 7.00 0.71
C VAL A 90 -13.02 7.38 1.98
N GLY A 91 -12.31 7.51 3.09
CA GLY A 91 -12.83 7.94 4.38
C GLY A 91 -11.98 9.09 4.94
N ARG A 92 -12.40 9.64 6.08
CA ARG A 92 -11.72 10.81 6.69
C ARG A 92 -10.26 10.55 7.10
N SER A 93 -9.93 9.30 7.41
CA SER A 93 -8.61 8.90 7.87
C SER A 93 -8.11 7.61 7.20
N SER A 94 -8.71 7.23 6.07
CA SER A 94 -8.30 6.05 5.31
C SER A 94 -8.68 6.10 3.83
N PHE A 95 -8.01 5.33 2.99
CA PHE A 95 -8.50 4.97 1.66
C PHE A 95 -8.02 3.56 1.26
N GLU A 96 -8.60 3.00 0.20
CA GLU A 96 -8.25 1.66 -0.28
C GLU A 96 -8.17 1.59 -1.80
N PHE A 97 -7.14 0.90 -2.28
CA PHE A 97 -7.00 0.49 -3.68
C PHE A 97 -7.31 -1.00 -3.86
N ILE A 98 -7.94 -1.34 -4.98
CA ILE A 98 -8.03 -2.70 -5.54
C ILE A 98 -7.09 -2.80 -6.75
N THR A 99 -6.38 -3.92 -6.89
CA THR A 99 -5.59 -4.21 -8.09
C THR A 99 -6.51 -4.46 -9.28
N LEU A 100 -6.14 -3.99 -10.48
CA LEU A 100 -6.88 -4.22 -11.72
C LEU A 100 -6.23 -5.33 -12.56
N GLU A 101 -6.97 -5.84 -13.54
CA GLU A 101 -6.49 -6.85 -14.48
C GLU A 101 -5.14 -6.45 -15.10
N GLY A 102 -4.19 -7.39 -15.10
CA GLY A 102 -2.81 -7.15 -15.55
C GLY A 102 -1.84 -6.77 -14.43
N HIS A 103 -2.32 -6.41 -13.23
CA HIS A 103 -1.47 -6.18 -12.06
C HIS A 103 -0.78 -7.48 -11.59
N PRO A 104 0.50 -7.49 -11.17
CA PRO A 104 1.20 -8.71 -10.74
C PRO A 104 0.65 -9.35 -9.45
N GLU A 105 0.04 -8.52 -8.60
CA GLU A 105 -0.68 -8.95 -7.39
C GLU A 105 -2.19 -8.90 -7.60
N ALA A 106 -2.91 -9.82 -6.98
CA ALA A 106 -4.37 -9.85 -6.91
C ALA A 106 -4.81 -9.59 -5.46
N GLY A 107 -5.37 -8.41 -5.18
CA GLY A 107 -5.65 -8.02 -3.80
C GLY A 107 -6.00 -6.55 -3.61
N ARG A 108 -6.00 -6.15 -2.33
CA ARG A 108 -6.31 -4.79 -1.88
C ARG A 108 -5.17 -4.25 -1.05
N ILE A 109 -5.01 -2.93 -1.07
CA ILE A 109 -4.10 -2.21 -0.19
C ILE A 109 -4.81 -1.01 0.43
N ARG A 110 -4.80 -0.96 1.75
CA ARG A 110 -5.47 0.05 2.57
C ARG A 110 -4.43 0.93 3.24
N PHE A 111 -4.68 2.23 3.23
CA PHE A 111 -3.88 3.25 3.90
C PHE A 111 -4.74 3.86 4.99
N GLU A 112 -4.19 4.01 6.19
CA GLU A 112 -4.95 4.46 7.35
C GLU A 112 -4.06 5.24 8.32
N ALA A 113 -4.66 6.27 8.94
CA ALA A 113 -4.07 6.96 10.07
C ALA A 113 -5.05 6.90 11.26
N HIS A 114 -4.55 6.61 12.45
CA HIS A 114 -5.35 6.58 13.67
C HIS A 114 -4.46 6.86 14.89
N TYR A 115 -5.08 7.14 16.04
CA TYR A 115 -4.36 7.13 17.31
C TYR A 115 -4.35 5.71 17.88
N LEU A 116 -3.27 5.33 18.57
CA LEU A 116 -3.20 4.02 19.22
C LEU A 116 -4.12 3.97 20.43
N ASP A 117 -4.87 2.88 20.59
CA ASP A 117 -5.78 2.69 21.73
C ASP A 117 -5.04 2.72 23.08
N GLU A 118 -3.86 2.10 23.14
CA GLU A 118 -3.02 2.04 24.34
C GLU A 118 -2.25 3.34 24.61
N ARG A 119 -2.11 4.20 23.60
CA ARG A 119 -1.38 5.48 23.65
C ARG A 119 -2.09 6.53 22.77
N PRO A 120 -3.16 7.16 23.28
CA PRO A 120 -4.04 8.01 22.47
C PRO A 120 -3.40 9.32 21.98
N ASP A 121 -2.20 9.65 22.43
CA ASP A 121 -1.36 10.76 21.96
C ASP A 121 -0.37 10.33 20.86
N THR A 122 -0.31 9.05 20.55
CA THR A 122 0.56 8.47 19.53
C THR A 122 -0.24 8.21 18.27
N LEU A 123 0.13 8.88 17.18
CA LEU A 123 -0.44 8.67 15.86
C LEU A 123 0.28 7.51 15.18
N ARG A 124 -0.47 6.55 14.67
CA ARG A 124 0.01 5.55 13.72
C ARG A 124 -0.43 5.91 12.32
N PHE A 125 0.51 5.89 11.39
CA PHE A 125 0.21 5.73 9.97
C PHE A 125 0.54 4.29 9.57
N GLU A 126 -0.40 3.62 8.90
CA GLU A 126 -0.29 2.22 8.51
C GLU A 126 -0.77 1.99 7.07
N ILE A 127 -0.04 1.11 6.38
CA ILE A 127 -0.40 0.54 5.09
C ILE A 127 -0.60 -0.96 5.31
N CYS A 128 -1.78 -1.49 4.97
CA CYS A 128 -2.10 -2.91 5.04
C CYS A 128 -2.42 -3.43 3.63
N SER A 129 -1.54 -4.28 3.09
CA SER A 129 -1.75 -4.99 1.83
C SER A 129 -2.19 -6.42 2.07
N ARG A 130 -3.22 -6.86 1.36
CA ARG A 130 -3.81 -8.20 1.43
C ARG A 130 -3.96 -8.74 0.02
N ALA A 131 -3.05 -9.64 -0.37
CA ALA A 131 -2.97 -10.08 -1.76
C ALA A 131 -2.51 -11.54 -1.92
N ARG A 132 -2.75 -12.07 -3.12
CA ARG A 132 -2.16 -13.29 -3.67
C ARG A 132 -1.39 -12.93 -4.94
N SER A 133 -0.56 -13.83 -5.43
CA SER A 133 0.07 -13.65 -6.76
C SER A 133 -0.99 -13.78 -7.85
N ARG A 134 -0.94 -12.97 -8.92
CA ARG A 134 -1.88 -13.08 -10.06
C ARG A 134 -1.83 -14.47 -10.68
N ASP A 135 -0.66 -14.86 -11.20
CA ASP A 135 -0.44 -16.17 -11.83
C ASP A 135 0.58 -16.93 -11.00
N GLY A 136 0.26 -18.16 -10.58
CA GLY A 136 1.19 -19.01 -9.82
C GLY A 136 2.53 -19.28 -10.50
N VAL A 137 2.70 -18.88 -11.77
CA VAL A 137 3.92 -18.98 -12.57
C VAL A 137 4.89 -17.81 -12.32
N VAL A 138 4.42 -16.67 -11.80
CA VAL A 138 5.30 -15.59 -11.28
C VAL A 138 5.82 -15.92 -9.87
N ALA A 139 5.32 -16.98 -9.23
CA ALA A 139 5.83 -17.43 -7.94
C ALA A 139 7.28 -17.94 -8.00
N PHE A 140 7.80 -18.36 -9.17
CA PHE A 140 9.08 -19.07 -9.28
C PHE A 140 10.28 -18.20 -9.70
N ALA A 141 10.08 -17.09 -10.43
CA ALA A 141 11.18 -16.19 -10.78
C ALA A 141 11.69 -15.35 -9.59
N TYR A 142 10.95 -15.32 -8.47
CA TYR A 142 11.09 -14.32 -7.42
C TYR A 142 11.53 -14.82 -6.05
N ASP A 143 11.35 -16.12 -5.72
CA ASP A 143 11.93 -16.68 -4.48
C ASP A 143 13.46 -16.92 -4.60
N THR A 144 14.01 -16.91 -5.83
CA THR A 144 15.45 -17.21 -6.06
C THR A 144 16.33 -15.94 -6.13
N ILE A 145 15.76 -14.74 -6.31
CA ILE A 145 16.49 -13.48 -6.33
C ILE A 145 15.75 -12.48 -5.44
N GLY A 146 16.14 -12.37 -4.17
CA GLY A 146 15.45 -11.58 -3.14
C GLY A 146 15.22 -10.09 -3.43
N GLY A 147 15.64 -9.55 -4.57
CA GLY A 147 15.54 -8.14 -4.93
C GLY A 147 14.11 -7.62 -5.15
N GLY A 148 13.20 -8.41 -5.75
CA GLY A 148 11.84 -7.92 -6.09
C GLY A 148 10.95 -7.65 -4.86
N ARG A 149 11.01 -8.54 -3.86
CA ARG A 149 10.32 -8.35 -2.57
C ARG A 149 10.89 -7.14 -1.82
N LEU A 150 12.22 -7.04 -1.77
CA LEU A 150 12.91 -5.93 -1.12
C LEU A 150 12.53 -4.57 -1.72
N MET A 151 12.32 -4.50 -3.03
CA MET A 151 11.93 -3.26 -3.70
C MET A 151 10.51 -2.81 -3.35
N GLN A 152 9.53 -3.72 -3.34
CA GLN A 152 8.16 -3.36 -2.93
C GLN A 152 8.10 -2.98 -1.45
N GLU A 153 8.78 -3.73 -0.58
CA GLU A 153 8.88 -3.40 0.84
C GLU A 153 9.54 -2.02 1.03
N ALA A 154 10.65 -1.74 0.32
CA ALA A 154 11.32 -0.45 0.38
C ALA A 154 10.44 0.73 -0.09
N THR A 155 9.60 0.52 -1.11
CA THR A 155 8.62 1.53 -1.56
C THR A 155 7.68 1.94 -0.44
N TRP A 156 7.09 0.96 0.26
CA TRP A 156 6.11 1.23 1.31
C TRP A 156 6.76 1.75 2.59
N VAL A 157 7.97 1.29 2.92
CA VAL A 157 8.78 1.84 4.02
C VAL A 157 9.06 3.32 3.78
N GLU A 158 9.54 3.68 2.60
CA GLU A 158 9.82 5.08 2.27
C GLU A 158 8.54 5.93 2.20
N PHE A 159 7.42 5.36 1.75
CA PHE A 159 6.11 6.02 1.83
C PHE A 159 5.76 6.37 3.28
N CYS A 160 5.89 5.42 4.22
CA CYS A 160 5.65 5.67 5.64
C CYS A 160 6.59 6.76 6.20
N ARG A 161 7.88 6.75 5.83
CA ARG A 161 8.86 7.76 6.25
C ARG A 161 8.48 9.17 5.75
N ARG A 162 8.04 9.31 4.50
CA ARG A 162 7.60 10.60 3.94
C ARG A 162 6.32 11.11 4.60
N VAL A 163 5.35 10.22 4.85
CA VAL A 163 4.13 10.58 5.59
C VAL A 163 4.48 11.04 7.01
N ALA A 164 5.39 10.35 7.69
CA ALA A 164 5.86 10.75 9.01
C ALA A 164 6.56 12.12 9.01
N ALA A 165 7.38 12.41 8.01
CA ALA A 165 8.04 13.72 7.89
C ALA A 165 7.02 14.86 7.77
N VAL A 166 5.94 14.66 6.99
CA VAL A 166 4.84 15.64 6.85
C VAL A 166 4.05 15.78 8.15
N ALA A 167 3.73 14.66 8.81
CA ALA A 167 3.04 14.67 10.10
C ALA A 167 3.85 15.42 11.19
N GLY A 168 5.17 15.39 11.10
CA GLY A 168 6.08 15.92 12.11
C GLY A 168 6.05 15.10 13.41
N GLY A 169 6.45 15.72 14.51
CA GLY A 169 6.60 15.02 15.79
C GLY A 169 7.88 14.20 15.84
N GLN A 170 7.85 13.09 16.58
CA GLN A 170 8.99 12.19 16.73
C GLN A 170 8.56 10.75 16.54
N ALA A 171 9.25 10.03 15.65
CA ALA A 171 9.05 8.61 15.50
C ALA A 171 9.55 7.86 16.74
N LEU A 172 8.72 6.95 17.28
CA LEU A 172 9.10 6.07 18.39
C LEU A 172 10.15 5.04 17.97
N ALA A 173 10.11 4.63 16.71
CA ALA A 173 10.99 3.67 16.08
C ALA A 173 10.99 3.90 14.56
N ASP A 174 11.90 3.26 13.83
CA ASP A 174 11.78 3.19 12.37
C ASP A 174 10.57 2.33 11.96
N VAL A 175 10.25 2.33 10.66
CA VAL A 175 9.11 1.62 10.09
C VAL A 175 9.18 0.14 10.43
N VAL A 176 8.08 -0.37 10.97
CA VAL A 176 7.90 -1.79 11.23
C VAL A 176 7.20 -2.44 10.06
N VAL A 177 7.72 -3.58 9.63
CA VAL A 177 7.12 -4.41 8.58
C VAL A 177 6.72 -5.75 9.18
N GLU A 178 5.42 -6.05 9.13
CA GLU A 178 4.88 -7.34 9.56
C GLU A 178 4.34 -8.07 8.34
N THR A 179 4.75 -9.32 8.14
CA THR A 179 4.22 -10.20 7.10
C THR A 179 3.58 -11.41 7.75
N VAL A 180 2.31 -11.64 7.45
CA VAL A 180 1.59 -12.88 7.78
C VAL A 180 1.29 -13.62 6.49
N ARG A 181 1.72 -14.88 6.41
CA ARG A 181 1.47 -15.77 5.27
C ARG A 181 0.50 -16.86 5.69
N HIS A 182 -0.64 -16.92 5.02
CA HIS A 182 -1.63 -17.98 5.17
C HIS A 182 -1.56 -18.94 3.99
N THR A 183 -1.17 -20.18 4.27
CA THR A 183 -1.12 -21.23 3.24
C THR A 183 -2.47 -21.92 3.10
N PRO A 184 -2.80 -22.49 1.92
CA PRO A 184 -4.04 -23.24 1.72
C PRO A 184 -4.24 -24.41 2.70
N GLY A 185 -3.16 -24.94 3.26
CA GLY A 185 -3.19 -26.00 4.29
C GLY A 185 -3.40 -25.51 5.72
N GLY A 186 -3.70 -24.21 5.93
CA GLY A 186 -3.97 -23.63 7.24
C GLY A 186 -2.73 -23.24 8.05
N ALA A 187 -1.52 -23.53 7.57
CA ALA A 187 -0.30 -23.08 8.23
C ALA A 187 -0.14 -21.56 8.06
N THR A 188 0.14 -20.88 9.18
CA THR A 188 0.38 -19.44 9.24
C THR A 188 1.82 -19.19 9.66
N THR A 189 2.57 -18.41 8.88
CA THR A 189 3.91 -17.94 9.25
C THR A 189 3.86 -16.42 9.45
N GLN A 190 4.48 -15.93 10.53
CA GLN A 190 4.61 -14.51 10.81
C GLN A 190 6.08 -14.11 10.82
N GLN A 191 6.40 -13.01 10.15
CA GLN A 191 7.71 -12.37 10.16
C GLN A 191 7.52 -10.90 10.54
N ARG A 192 8.44 -10.36 11.34
CA ARG A 192 8.47 -8.95 11.73
C ARG A 192 9.89 -8.42 11.57
N ASP A 193 10.03 -7.35 10.80
CA ASP A 193 11.29 -6.68 10.53
C ASP A 193 11.18 -5.20 10.91
N GLN A 194 12.31 -4.61 11.32
CA GLN A 194 12.47 -3.18 11.55
C GLN A 194 13.52 -2.67 10.57
N TRP A 195 13.18 -1.61 9.83
CA TRP A 195 13.99 -1.06 8.75
C TRP A 195 14.90 0.09 9.16
#